data_AF-A0A1F3ZDZ1-F1
#
_entry.id   AF-A0A1F3ZDZ1-F1
#
_cell.length_a   1.000
_cell.length_b   1.000
_cell.length_c   1.000
_cell.angle_alpha   90.00
_cell.angle_beta   90.00
_cell.angle_gamma   90.00
#
_symmetry.space_group_name_H-M   'P 1'
#
loop_
_entity.id
_entity.type
_entity.pdbx_description
1 polymer ?
#
loop_
_entity_poly.entity_id
_entity_poly.type
_entity_poly.pdbx_seq_one_letter_code
_entity_poly.pdbx_strand_id
1 'polypeptide(L)'
;MSARPESRFALVSGLGGGIAAAVISVKAILGSASSTAAIGFLFVPFIMAAAMVFAGVWGLALGCVWHAMRGTQSYYRAVLLLAWIVTLGVPAYGAWQVWQGLALERAVAEASIMNTAELERALHDSPWRDNRFFIGALVQNKAASEALLDRISRHPDPELYEQMGSLWNVNGENRKGLAAMRLIAYNPNVSAATLQYLAEGPHADKVLHDVLRNRKTPMTVLARHFDSSDYLIEWGLALNPMTPPAVMERLSKSSNIYTRFNLTYNEATPPAILEKLAQDPDEILARNAAQALQRQAKRVKEGEAPARQPTSTAAGS
;
A
#
# COMPACT_ATOMS: atom_id res chain seq x y z
N MET A 1 -26.33 33.23 37.01
CA MET A 1 -24.94 33.26 36.50
C MET A 1 -25.00 33.74 35.06
N SER A 2 -24.52 34.95 34.75
CA SER A 2 -24.38 35.40 33.36
C SER A 2 -23.35 34.52 32.66
N ALA A 3 -23.71 33.99 31.49
CA ALA A 3 -22.77 33.22 30.68
C ALA A 3 -21.58 34.12 30.32
N ARG A 4 -20.35 33.62 30.51
CA ARG A 4 -19.15 34.39 30.17
C ARG A 4 -19.14 34.69 28.66
N PRO A 5 -18.74 35.89 28.22
CA PRO A 5 -18.88 36.29 26.82
C PRO A 5 -18.08 35.41 25.85
N GLU A 6 -16.93 34.87 26.27
CA GLU A 6 -16.11 33.96 25.48
C GLU A 6 -16.80 32.62 25.15
N SER A 7 -17.81 32.20 25.91
CA SER A 7 -18.54 30.94 25.66
C SER A 7 -19.26 30.91 24.31
N ARG A 8 -19.61 32.07 23.75
CA ARG A 8 -20.21 32.18 22.41
C ARG A 8 -19.23 31.73 21.32
N PHE A 9 -17.95 32.07 21.45
CA PHE A 9 -16.93 31.64 20.49
C PHE A 9 -16.77 30.12 20.54
N ALA A 10 -16.77 29.54 21.75
CA ALA A 10 -16.70 28.09 21.93
C ALA A 10 -17.89 27.36 21.27
N LEU A 11 -19.11 27.87 21.43
CA LEU A 11 -20.30 27.29 20.82
C LEU A 11 -20.26 27.37 19.29
N VAL A 12 -19.94 28.54 18.72
CA VAL A 12 -19.93 28.74 17.26
C VAL A 12 -18.82 27.91 16.60
N SER A 13 -17.60 27.97 17.13
CA SER A 13 -16.47 27.18 16.61
C SER A 13 -16.69 25.69 16.79
N GLY A 14 -17.23 25.24 17.93
CA GLY A 14 -17.58 23.85 18.18
C GLY A 14 -18.59 23.32 17.16
N LEU A 15 -19.74 23.99 17.01
CA LEU A 15 -20.74 23.61 16.02
C LEU A 15 -20.18 23.62 14.59
N GLY A 16 -19.43 24.65 14.23
CA GLY A 16 -18.79 24.76 12.91
C GLY A 16 -17.78 23.64 12.65
N GLY A 17 -16.91 23.35 13.62
CA GLY A 17 -15.92 22.28 13.54
C GLY A 17 -16.54 20.89 13.45
N GLY A 18 -17.61 20.65 14.21
CA GLY A 18 -18.39 19.42 14.12
C GLY A 18 -19.00 19.21 12.73
N ILE A 19 -19.70 20.22 12.20
CA ILE A 19 -20.32 20.15 10.87
C ILE A 19 -19.26 19.94 9.79
N ALA A 20 -18.14 20.69 9.85
CA ALA A 20 -17.06 20.55 8.89
C ALA A 20 -16.46 19.13 8.92
N ALA A 21 -16.20 18.58 10.11
CA ALA A 21 -15.68 17.22 10.26
C ALA A 21 -16.66 16.17 9.74
N ALA A 22 -17.97 16.34 9.98
CA ALA A 22 -19.00 15.46 9.44
C ALA A 22 -19.04 15.49 7.91
N VAL A 23 -19.03 16.69 7.31
CA VAL A 23 -19.03 16.86 5.84
C VAL A 23 -17.78 16.24 5.21
N ILE A 24 -16.59 16.50 5.77
CA ILE A 24 -15.34 15.91 5.29
C ILE A 24 -15.37 14.38 5.40
N SER A 25 -15.85 13.85 6.52
CA SER A 25 -15.93 12.39 6.75
C SER A 25 -16.89 11.73 5.77
N VAL A 26 -18.09 12.30 5.58
CA VAL A 26 -19.07 11.79 4.60
C VAL A 26 -18.51 11.85 3.18
N LYS A 27 -17.85 12.95 2.80
CA LYS A 27 -17.19 13.06 1.50
C LYS A 27 -16.10 12.01 1.31
N ALA A 28 -15.28 11.77 2.34
CA ALA A 28 -14.21 10.76 2.31
C ALA A 28 -14.78 9.33 2.19
N ILE A 29 -15.87 9.03 2.90
CA ILE A 29 -16.55 7.73 2.82
C ILE A 29 -17.12 7.51 1.41
N LEU A 30 -17.83 8.50 0.86
CA LEU A 30 -18.42 8.41 -0.48
C LEU A 30 -17.37 8.37 -1.61
N GLY A 31 -16.17 8.92 -1.37
CA GLY A 31 -15.05 8.85 -2.32
C GLY A 31 -14.20 7.59 -2.22
N SER A 32 -14.45 6.72 -1.23
CA SER A 32 -13.65 5.51 -1.00
C SER A 32 -14.07 4.38 -1.93
N ALA A 33 -13.10 3.73 -2.58
CA ALA A 33 -13.32 2.53 -3.38
C ALA A 33 -13.44 1.23 -2.54
N SER A 34 -13.45 1.34 -1.20
CA SER A 34 -13.56 0.19 -0.31
C SER A 34 -14.99 -0.33 -0.23
N SER A 35 -15.16 -1.65 -0.35
CA SER A 35 -16.43 -2.34 -0.09
C SER A 35 -16.90 -2.19 1.37
N THR A 36 -16.00 -1.85 2.28
CA THR A 36 -16.30 -1.59 3.70
C THR A 36 -16.49 -0.11 4.03
N ALA A 37 -16.41 0.80 3.05
CA ALA A 37 -16.48 2.24 3.29
C ALA A 37 -17.74 2.67 4.04
N ALA A 38 -18.87 2.01 3.78
CA ALA A 38 -20.16 2.29 4.44
C ALA A 38 -20.12 2.13 5.97
N ILE A 39 -19.24 1.27 6.51
CA ILE A 39 -19.04 1.13 7.97
C ILE A 39 -18.56 2.46 8.58
N GLY A 40 -17.86 3.29 7.80
CA GLY A 40 -17.39 4.61 8.23
C GLY A 40 -18.52 5.55 8.70
N PHE A 41 -19.74 5.40 8.18
CA PHE A 41 -20.88 6.23 8.59
C PHE A 41 -21.22 6.06 10.08
N LEU A 42 -20.96 4.88 10.65
CA LEU A 42 -21.17 4.63 12.09
C LEU A 42 -20.26 5.49 12.97
N PHE A 43 -19.10 5.90 12.46
CA PHE A 43 -18.12 6.69 13.19
C PHE A 43 -18.31 8.22 13.03
N VAL A 44 -19.08 8.67 12.04
CA VAL A 44 -19.29 10.11 11.76
C VAL A 44 -19.80 10.89 12.98
N PRO A 45 -20.79 10.41 13.76
CA PRO A 45 -21.24 11.14 14.95
C PRO A 45 -20.16 11.29 16.02
N PHE A 46 -19.28 10.29 16.17
CA PHE A 46 -18.18 10.33 17.14
C PHE A 46 -17.07 11.29 16.68
N ILE A 47 -16.74 11.28 15.39
CA ILE A 47 -15.79 12.23 14.79
C ILE A 47 -16.32 13.66 14.93
N MET A 48 -17.61 13.87 14.65
CA MET A 48 -18.28 15.15 14.82
C MET A 48 -18.21 15.63 16.27
N ALA A 49 -18.59 14.78 17.24
CA ALA A 49 -18.54 15.12 18.67
C ALA A 49 -17.12 15.48 19.13
N ALA A 50 -16.10 14.71 18.71
CA ALA A 50 -14.72 15.02 19.02
C ALA A 50 -14.29 16.38 18.41
N ALA A 51 -14.61 16.62 17.14
CA ALA A 51 -14.30 17.88 16.47
C ALA A 51 -15.00 19.08 17.13
N MET A 52 -16.24 18.92 17.62
CA MET A 52 -16.95 19.95 18.37
C MET A 52 -16.21 20.34 19.65
N VAL A 53 -15.68 19.37 20.39
CA VAL A 53 -14.91 19.63 21.61
C VAL A 53 -13.62 20.36 21.28
N PHE A 54 -12.81 19.87 20.33
CA PHE A 54 -11.55 20.50 19.97
C PHE A 54 -11.72 21.91 19.42
N ALA A 55 -12.66 22.09 18.48
CA ALA A 55 -12.93 23.40 17.90
C ALA A 55 -13.52 24.36 18.95
N GLY A 56 -14.38 23.87 19.85
CA GLY A 56 -14.93 24.67 20.93
C GLY A 56 -13.88 25.14 21.94
N VAL A 57 -12.91 24.27 22.30
CA VAL A 57 -11.77 24.67 23.15
C VAL A 57 -10.93 25.75 22.46
N TRP A 58 -10.66 25.59 21.17
CA TRP A 58 -9.95 26.61 20.39
C TRP A 58 -10.74 27.94 20.33
N GLY A 59 -12.05 27.89 20.12
CA GLY A 59 -12.90 29.08 20.12
C GLY A 59 -12.97 29.76 21.47
N LEU A 60 -13.00 29.00 22.57
CA LEU A 60 -12.96 29.57 23.92
C LEU A 60 -11.66 30.35 24.13
N ALA A 61 -10.52 29.77 23.75
CA ALA A 61 -9.22 30.44 23.81
C ALA A 61 -9.21 31.72 22.94
N LEU A 62 -9.71 31.63 21.71
CA LEU A 62 -9.83 32.78 20.80
C LEU A 62 -10.71 33.89 21.41
N GLY A 63 -11.83 33.52 22.05
CA GLY A 63 -12.71 34.46 22.74
C GLY A 63 -12.02 35.19 23.89
N CYS A 64 -11.25 34.48 24.72
CA CYS A 64 -10.45 35.08 25.79
C CYS A 64 -9.44 36.10 25.24
N VAL A 65 -8.71 35.74 24.17
CA VAL A 65 -7.74 36.63 23.51
C VAL A 65 -8.45 37.86 22.93
N TRP A 66 -9.54 37.66 22.20
CA TRP A 66 -10.31 38.73 21.57
C TRP A 66 -10.84 39.75 22.57
N HIS A 67 -11.44 39.28 23.66
CA HIS A 67 -11.99 40.15 24.69
C HIS A 67 -10.92 40.88 25.49
N ALA A 68 -9.76 40.23 25.73
CA ALA A 68 -8.60 40.86 26.36
C ALA A 68 -8.00 41.97 25.48
N MET A 69 -7.82 41.72 24.17
CA MET A 69 -7.28 42.70 23.23
C MET A 69 -8.17 43.94 23.09
N ARG A 70 -9.50 43.78 23.21
CA ARG A 70 -10.45 44.90 23.18
C ARG A 70 -10.61 45.62 24.52
N GLY A 71 -9.90 45.19 25.58
CA GLY A 71 -10.05 45.74 26.93
C GLY A 71 -11.44 45.52 27.55
N THR A 72 -12.24 44.61 26.98
CA THR A 72 -13.64 44.39 27.42
C THR A 72 -13.76 43.46 28.63
N GLN A 73 -12.73 42.66 28.90
CA GLN A 73 -12.66 41.73 30.02
C GLN A 73 -11.20 41.63 30.51
N SER A 74 -11.02 41.39 31.80
CA SER A 74 -9.71 41.15 32.42
C SER A 74 -9.57 39.68 32.78
N TYR A 75 -8.50 39.05 32.28
CA TYR A 75 -8.18 37.65 32.56
C TYR A 75 -6.88 37.54 33.35
N TYR A 76 -6.74 36.48 34.15
CA TYR A 76 -5.45 36.16 34.78
C TYR A 76 -4.37 35.96 33.72
N ARG A 77 -3.16 36.47 33.98
CA ARG A 77 -2.02 36.39 33.03
C ARG A 77 -1.78 34.95 32.53
N ALA A 78 -1.83 33.97 33.42
CA ALA A 78 -1.65 32.56 33.06
C ALA A 78 -2.73 32.06 32.08
N VAL A 79 -4.00 32.44 32.29
CA VAL A 79 -5.12 32.06 31.41
C VAL A 79 -4.96 32.70 30.03
N LEU A 80 -4.57 33.98 29.98
CA LEU A 80 -4.36 34.68 28.73
C LEU A 80 -3.17 34.12 27.93
N LEU A 81 -2.08 33.76 28.61
CA LEU A 81 -0.94 33.09 27.99
C LEU A 81 -1.34 31.73 27.38
N LEU A 82 -2.07 30.91 28.13
CA LEU A 82 -2.58 29.64 27.64
C LEU A 82 -3.51 29.83 26.43
N ALA A 83 -4.40 30.84 26.49
CA ALA A 83 -5.29 31.15 25.40
C ALA A 83 -4.53 31.54 24.13
N TRP A 84 -3.49 32.37 24.23
CA TRP A 84 -2.61 32.70 23.10
C TRP A 84 -1.92 31.48 22.50
N ILE A 85 -1.39 30.58 23.34
CA ILE A 85 -0.75 29.34 22.88
C ILE A 85 -1.74 28.48 22.08
N VAL A 86 -2.97 28.30 22.58
CA VAL A 86 -3.99 27.50 21.89
C VAL A 86 -4.44 28.18 20.60
N THR A 87 -4.74 29.48 20.65
CA THR A 87 -5.26 30.23 19.51
C THR A 87 -4.30 30.26 18.33
N LEU A 88 -2.99 30.44 18.58
CA LEU A 88 -1.97 30.48 17.52
C LEU A 88 -1.38 29.10 17.21
N GLY A 89 -1.17 28.27 18.24
CA GLY A 89 -0.50 26.99 18.11
C GLY A 89 -1.30 25.95 17.33
N VAL A 90 -2.62 25.87 17.56
CA VAL A 90 -3.46 24.87 16.86
C VAL A 90 -3.50 25.12 15.34
N PRO A 91 -3.79 26.34 14.83
CA PRO A 91 -3.73 26.61 13.39
C PRO A 91 -2.32 26.48 12.82
N ALA A 92 -1.28 26.90 13.55
CA ALA A 92 0.10 26.76 13.09
C ALA A 92 0.51 25.29 12.93
N TYR A 93 0.17 24.44 13.90
CA TYR A 93 0.40 23.00 13.81
C TYR A 93 -0.40 22.36 12.67
N GLY A 94 -1.68 22.74 12.51
CA GLY A 94 -2.51 22.28 11.39
C GLY A 94 -1.92 22.66 10.02
N ALA A 95 -1.49 23.91 9.87
CA ALA A 95 -0.83 24.39 8.66
C ALA A 95 0.50 23.66 8.40
N TRP A 96 1.29 23.40 9.46
CA TRP A 96 2.53 22.62 9.36
C TRP A 96 2.27 21.18 8.91
N GLN A 97 1.24 20.51 9.43
CA GLN A 97 0.87 19.15 9.01
C GLN A 97 0.41 19.10 7.54
N VAL A 98 -0.40 20.07 7.11
CA VAL A 98 -0.80 20.19 5.69
C VAL A 98 0.42 20.45 4.82
N TRP A 99 1.33 21.32 5.24
CA TRP A 99 2.57 21.59 4.53
C TRP A 99 3.46 20.35 4.42
N GLN A 100 3.63 19.57 5.50
CA GLN A 100 4.36 18.30 5.49
C GLN A 100 3.73 17.29 4.50
N GLY A 101 2.40 17.17 4.47
CA GLY A 101 1.69 16.32 3.51
C GLY A 101 1.94 16.71 2.06
N LEU A 102 1.83 18.00 1.75
CA LEU A 102 2.10 18.54 0.41
C LEU A 102 3.58 18.44 0.02
N ALA A 103 4.50 18.60 0.99
CA ALA A 103 5.93 18.44 0.76
C ALA A 103 6.28 16.97 0.46
N LEU A 104 5.66 16.02 1.16
CA LEU A 104 5.80 14.59 0.87
C LEU A 104 5.22 14.23 -0.49
N GLU A 105 4.05 14.77 -0.86
CA GLU A 105 3.45 14.55 -2.18
C GLU A 105 4.39 15.01 -3.31
N ARG A 106 5.00 16.20 -3.16
CA ARG A 106 6.00 16.69 -4.11
C ARG A 106 7.23 15.79 -4.15
N ALA A 107 7.77 15.38 -3.01
CA ALA A 107 8.94 14.51 -2.96
C ALA A 107 8.67 13.14 -3.64
N VAL A 108 7.48 12.58 -3.44
CA VAL A 108 7.04 11.35 -4.13
C VAL A 108 6.90 11.56 -5.64
N ALA A 109 6.31 12.69 -6.05
CA ALA A 109 6.18 13.01 -7.47
C ALA A 109 7.54 13.20 -8.14
N GLU A 110 8.48 13.89 -7.49
CA GLU A 110 9.86 14.04 -7.96
C GLU A 110 10.57 12.69 -8.06
N ALA A 111 10.42 11.82 -7.06
CA ALA A 111 10.99 10.47 -7.07
C ALA A 111 10.54 9.65 -8.29
N SER A 112 9.35 9.91 -8.85
CA SER A 112 8.83 9.17 -10.02
C SER A 112 9.54 9.50 -11.34
N ILE A 113 10.22 10.65 -11.43
CA ILE A 113 10.89 11.13 -12.65
C ILE A 113 12.42 11.14 -12.54
N MET A 114 12.96 10.78 -11.37
CA MET A 114 14.40 10.70 -11.12
C MET A 114 15.08 9.60 -11.94
N ASN A 115 16.35 9.82 -12.29
CA ASN A 115 17.24 8.79 -12.83
C ASN A 115 17.89 7.95 -11.71
N THR A 116 18.60 6.88 -12.08
CA THR A 116 19.21 5.94 -11.12
C THR A 116 20.12 6.61 -10.09
N ALA A 117 20.98 7.53 -10.52
CA ALA A 117 21.92 8.20 -9.62
C ALA A 117 21.24 9.21 -8.68
N GLU A 118 20.12 9.81 -9.12
CA GLU A 118 19.28 10.66 -8.29
C GLU A 118 18.53 9.86 -7.24
N LEU A 119 18.00 8.69 -7.58
CA LEU A 119 17.31 7.81 -6.63
C LEU A 119 18.25 7.35 -5.50
N GLU A 120 19.49 6.98 -5.83
CA GLU A 120 20.47 6.55 -4.83
C GLU A 120 20.86 7.67 -3.86
N ARG A 121 21.01 8.90 -4.37
CA ARG A 121 21.22 10.10 -3.55
C ARG A 121 19.98 10.40 -2.71
N ALA A 122 18.79 10.33 -3.30
CA ALA A 122 17.53 10.58 -2.61
C ALA A 122 17.32 9.63 -1.43
N LEU A 123 17.70 8.35 -1.54
CA LEU A 123 17.63 7.41 -0.42
C LEU A 123 18.58 7.78 0.75
N HIS A 124 19.66 8.51 0.49
CA HIS A 124 20.62 8.90 1.53
C HIS A 124 20.34 10.29 2.11
N ASP A 125 20.12 11.28 1.23
CA ASP A 125 20.12 12.70 1.55
C ASP A 125 18.72 13.26 1.85
N SER A 126 17.66 12.59 1.38
CA SER A 126 16.30 13.09 1.54
C SER A 126 15.86 13.10 3.01
N PRO A 127 15.16 14.15 3.48
CA PRO A 127 14.51 14.13 4.78
C PRO A 127 13.40 13.06 4.86
N TRP A 128 12.97 12.53 3.72
CA TRP A 128 11.93 11.51 3.60
C TRP A 128 12.48 10.09 3.45
N ARG A 129 13.78 9.88 3.62
CA ARG A 129 14.44 8.59 3.35
C ARG A 129 13.87 7.41 4.16
N ASP A 130 13.32 7.66 5.34
CA ASP A 130 12.70 6.65 6.21
C ASP A 130 11.17 6.59 6.01
N ASN A 131 10.59 7.47 5.20
CA ASN A 131 9.15 7.51 4.98
C ASN A 131 8.74 6.41 3.99
N ARG A 132 7.83 5.53 4.41
CA ARG A 132 7.36 4.40 3.58
C ARG A 132 6.79 4.80 2.22
N PHE A 133 6.10 5.93 2.11
CA PHE A 133 5.52 6.39 0.83
C PHE A 133 6.61 6.87 -0.12
N PHE A 134 7.60 7.58 0.42
CA PHE A 134 8.77 8.01 -0.35
C PHE A 134 9.60 6.81 -0.80
N ILE A 135 9.92 5.87 0.09
CA ILE A 135 10.58 4.61 -0.26
C ILE A 135 9.76 3.85 -1.32
N GLY A 136 8.45 3.75 -1.13
CA GLY A 136 7.55 3.12 -2.10
C GLY A 136 7.59 3.79 -3.47
N ALA A 137 7.78 5.10 -3.54
CA ALA A 137 7.97 5.83 -4.79
C ALA A 137 9.32 5.51 -5.45
N LEU A 138 10.41 5.48 -4.66
CA LEU A 138 11.74 5.07 -5.14
C LEU A 138 11.70 3.65 -5.72
N VAL A 139 11.04 2.71 -5.03
CA VAL A 139 10.89 1.32 -5.45
C VAL A 139 10.01 1.20 -6.70
N GLN A 140 9.01 2.05 -6.90
CA GLN A 140 8.17 2.00 -8.11
C GLN A 140 8.86 2.57 -9.35
N ASN A 141 9.89 3.39 -9.18
CA ASN A 141 10.58 3.99 -10.29
C ASN A 141 11.28 2.89 -11.14
N LYS A 142 11.05 2.92 -12.46
CA LYS A 142 11.63 1.98 -13.43
C LYS A 142 13.17 2.08 -13.53
N ALA A 143 13.74 3.21 -13.11
CA ALA A 143 15.18 3.44 -13.04
C ALA A 143 15.82 2.97 -11.73
N ALA A 144 15.04 2.42 -10.77
CA ALA A 144 15.55 1.84 -9.53
C ALA A 144 16.54 0.71 -9.85
N SER A 145 17.79 0.84 -9.39
CA SER A 145 18.84 -0.16 -9.60
C SER A 145 18.64 -1.40 -8.72
N GLU A 146 19.21 -2.53 -9.13
CA GLU A 146 19.30 -3.73 -8.30
C GLU A 146 19.91 -3.41 -6.92
N ALA A 147 20.98 -2.61 -6.90
CA ALA A 147 21.66 -2.18 -5.68
C ALA A 147 20.77 -1.32 -4.78
N LEU A 148 19.98 -0.39 -5.34
CA LEU A 148 19.03 0.42 -4.58
C LEU A 148 17.97 -0.46 -3.92
N LEU A 149 17.34 -1.35 -4.68
CA LEU A 149 16.32 -2.27 -4.18
C LEU A 149 16.87 -3.20 -3.09
N ASP A 150 18.09 -3.69 -3.28
CA ASP A 150 18.80 -4.52 -2.30
C ASP A 150 19.03 -3.76 -0.99
N ARG A 151 19.44 -2.48 -1.07
CA ARG A 151 19.61 -1.60 0.10
C ARG A 151 18.29 -1.36 0.82
N ILE A 152 17.21 -1.06 0.09
CA ILE A 152 15.88 -0.83 0.67
C ILE A 152 15.36 -2.11 1.33
N SER A 153 15.58 -3.29 0.74
CA SER A 153 15.12 -4.56 1.32
C SER A 153 15.72 -4.86 2.70
N ARG A 154 16.92 -4.33 2.99
CA ARG A 154 17.62 -4.45 4.28
C ARG A 154 17.28 -3.34 5.26
N HIS A 155 16.35 -2.46 4.93
CA HIS A 155 15.93 -1.39 5.81
C HIS A 155 15.26 -1.97 7.07
N PRO A 156 15.63 -1.52 8.28
CA PRO A 156 15.18 -2.13 9.53
C PRO A 156 13.73 -1.81 9.89
N ASP A 157 13.11 -0.82 9.24
CA ASP A 157 11.78 -0.36 9.56
C ASP A 157 10.69 -1.39 9.19
N PRO A 158 9.98 -1.97 10.18
CA PRO A 158 8.89 -2.90 9.93
C PRO A 158 7.68 -2.26 9.23
N GLU A 159 7.52 -0.94 9.28
CA GLU A 159 6.42 -0.25 8.59
C GLU A 159 6.48 -0.41 7.07
N LEU A 160 7.65 -0.75 6.52
CA LEU A 160 7.83 -1.00 5.08
C LEU A 160 7.16 -2.30 4.60
N TYR A 161 6.76 -3.17 5.53
CA TYR A 161 5.96 -4.36 5.27
C TYR A 161 4.45 -4.11 5.43
N GLU A 162 4.05 -2.93 5.92
CA GLU A 162 2.66 -2.55 6.11
C GLU A 162 2.04 -1.91 4.86
N GLN A 163 0.73 -2.06 4.73
CA GLN A 163 0.00 -1.46 3.62
C GLN A 163 0.05 0.08 3.68
N MET A 164 0.21 0.67 2.50
CA MET A 164 0.30 2.11 2.33
C MET A 164 -1.09 2.69 2.01
N GLY A 165 -1.79 3.12 3.06
CA GLY A 165 -3.01 3.93 2.96
C GLY A 165 -2.71 5.40 3.26
N SER A 166 -3.08 6.31 2.36
CA SER A 166 -2.96 7.76 2.57
C SER A 166 -4.15 8.50 2.02
N LEU A 167 -4.49 9.62 2.69
CA LEU A 167 -5.45 10.61 2.20
C LEU A 167 -4.84 11.52 1.13
N TRP A 168 -3.51 11.51 1.00
CA TRP A 168 -2.74 12.29 0.03
C TRP A 168 -2.40 11.45 -1.20
N ASN A 169 -2.11 12.09 -2.33
CA ASN A 169 -1.72 11.41 -3.57
C ASN A 169 -0.25 10.96 -3.56
N VAL A 170 0.11 10.13 -2.58
CA VAL A 170 1.49 9.67 -2.32
C VAL A 170 1.73 8.21 -2.74
N ASN A 171 0.69 7.53 -3.23
CA ASN A 171 0.79 6.13 -3.67
C ASN A 171 1.16 6.00 -5.15
N GLY A 172 1.02 7.06 -5.97
CA GLY A 172 1.34 7.01 -7.40
C GLY A 172 0.60 5.89 -8.13
N GLU A 173 1.34 4.98 -8.78
CA GLU A 173 0.79 3.81 -9.48
C GLU A 173 0.34 2.68 -8.53
N ASN A 174 0.72 2.73 -7.25
CA ASN A 174 0.36 1.76 -6.22
C ASN A 174 -1.08 1.96 -5.71
N ARG A 175 -2.06 1.82 -6.62
CA ARG A 175 -3.49 1.98 -6.34
C ARG A 175 -4.02 1.02 -5.27
N LYS A 176 -3.34 -0.12 -5.09
CA LYS A 176 -3.71 -1.16 -4.12
C LYS A 176 -3.12 -0.92 -2.73
N GLY A 177 -2.29 0.11 -2.54
CA GLY A 177 -1.64 0.39 -1.26
C GLY A 177 -0.72 -0.75 -0.80
N LEU A 178 -0.06 -1.43 -1.74
CA LEU A 178 0.91 -2.47 -1.43
C LEU A 178 2.03 -1.91 -0.56
N ALA A 179 2.55 -2.71 0.35
CA ALA A 179 3.71 -2.36 1.15
C ALA A 179 4.96 -2.14 0.27
N ALA A 180 5.91 -1.32 0.73
CA ALA A 180 7.14 -1.04 -0.01
C ALA A 180 7.91 -2.33 -0.34
N MET A 181 8.00 -3.26 0.60
CA MET A 181 8.69 -4.55 0.40
C MET A 181 7.99 -5.44 -0.63
N ARG A 182 6.66 -5.37 -0.73
CA ARG A 182 5.91 -6.06 -1.78
C ARG A 182 6.17 -5.43 -3.14
N LEU A 183 6.29 -4.10 -3.21
CA LEU A 183 6.65 -3.40 -4.44
C LEU A 183 8.05 -3.79 -4.95
N ILE A 184 9.00 -4.10 -4.06
CA ILE A 184 10.33 -4.60 -4.45
C ILE A 184 10.17 -5.91 -5.24
N ALA A 185 9.34 -6.83 -4.75
CA ALA A 185 9.08 -8.09 -5.45
C ALA A 185 8.35 -7.90 -6.80
N TYR A 186 7.69 -6.77 -7.03
CA TYR A 186 7.09 -6.43 -8.33
C TYR A 186 8.04 -5.71 -9.28
N ASN A 187 9.14 -5.14 -8.79
CA ASN A 187 10.02 -4.33 -9.61
C ASN A 187 10.79 -5.23 -10.61
N PRO A 188 10.78 -4.91 -11.93
CA PRO A 188 11.49 -5.71 -12.94
C PRO A 188 13.01 -5.79 -12.72
N ASN A 189 13.59 -4.80 -12.04
CA ASN A 189 15.01 -4.72 -11.72
C ASN A 189 15.35 -5.35 -10.37
N VAL A 190 14.44 -6.07 -9.70
CA VAL A 190 14.82 -6.78 -8.46
C VAL A 190 15.83 -7.90 -8.76
N SER A 191 16.79 -8.13 -7.87
CA SER A 191 17.75 -9.23 -7.99
C SER A 191 17.21 -10.53 -7.36
N ALA A 192 17.71 -11.67 -7.83
CA ALA A 192 17.41 -12.97 -7.24
C ALA A 192 17.84 -13.06 -5.76
N ALA A 193 18.98 -12.44 -5.40
CA ALA A 193 19.49 -12.38 -4.04
C ALA A 193 18.57 -11.58 -3.11
N THR A 194 18.04 -10.45 -3.59
CA THR A 194 17.09 -9.62 -2.85
C THR A 194 15.78 -10.37 -2.60
N LEU A 195 15.28 -11.12 -3.58
CA LEU A 195 14.09 -11.97 -3.41
C LEU A 195 14.33 -13.08 -2.38
N GLN A 196 15.50 -13.71 -2.41
CA GLN A 196 15.88 -14.71 -1.41
C GLN A 196 15.94 -14.10 0.00
N TYR A 197 16.58 -12.93 0.14
CA TYR A 197 16.64 -12.23 1.42
C TYR A 197 15.25 -11.93 2.00
N LEU A 198 14.32 -11.44 1.16
CA LEU A 198 12.93 -11.18 1.57
C LEU A 198 12.19 -12.46 1.98
N ALA A 199 12.43 -13.59 1.31
CA ALA A 199 11.79 -14.88 1.62
C ALA A 199 12.35 -15.54 2.90
N GLU A 200 13.60 -15.25 3.26
CA GLU A 200 14.26 -15.81 4.45
C GLU A 200 14.18 -14.87 5.67
N GLY A 201 13.64 -13.67 5.50
CA GLY A 201 13.55 -12.64 6.53
C GLY A 201 12.41 -12.84 7.54
N PRO A 202 12.40 -12.05 8.63
CA PRO A 202 11.44 -12.16 9.73
C PRO A 202 9.99 -11.81 9.35
N HIS A 203 9.80 -11.14 8.20
CA HIS A 203 8.49 -10.72 7.68
C HIS A 203 8.16 -11.40 6.35
N ALA A 204 8.75 -12.58 6.10
CA ALA A 204 8.55 -13.34 4.88
C ALA A 204 7.06 -13.60 4.61
N ASP A 205 6.28 -13.93 5.64
CA ASP A 205 4.82 -14.16 5.57
C ASP A 205 4.06 -13.05 4.84
N LYS A 206 4.48 -11.79 5.00
CA LYS A 206 3.83 -10.62 4.38
C LYS A 206 4.15 -10.41 2.91
N VAL A 207 5.27 -10.98 2.41
CA VAL A 207 5.80 -10.73 1.06
C VAL A 207 5.90 -12.01 0.21
N LEU A 208 5.78 -13.18 0.84
CA LEU A 208 6.14 -14.46 0.23
C LEU A 208 5.33 -14.76 -1.03
N HIS A 209 4.03 -14.48 -1.06
CA HIS A 209 3.22 -14.63 -2.29
C HIS A 209 3.80 -13.87 -3.48
N ASP A 210 4.20 -12.60 -3.27
CA ASP A 210 4.71 -11.75 -4.35
C ASP A 210 6.13 -12.16 -4.75
N VAL A 211 6.95 -12.59 -3.78
CA VAL A 211 8.25 -13.20 -4.05
C VAL A 211 8.07 -14.48 -4.86
N LEU A 212 7.27 -15.43 -4.41
CA LEU A 212 7.08 -16.71 -5.10
C LEU A 212 6.46 -16.55 -6.48
N ARG A 213 5.67 -15.50 -6.74
CA ARG A 213 5.17 -15.18 -8.08
C ARG A 213 6.25 -14.70 -9.05
N ASN A 214 7.33 -14.09 -8.55
CA ASN A 214 8.33 -13.46 -9.39
C ASN A 214 9.20 -14.50 -10.13
N ARG A 215 9.31 -14.37 -11.46
CA ARG A 215 10.14 -15.25 -12.31
C ARG A 215 11.63 -15.26 -11.97
N LYS A 216 12.14 -14.23 -11.30
CA LYS A 216 13.54 -14.13 -10.84
C LYS A 216 13.79 -14.82 -9.50
N THR A 217 12.74 -15.35 -8.86
CA THR A 217 12.88 -16.05 -7.58
C THR A 217 13.70 -17.31 -7.76
N PRO A 218 14.76 -17.50 -6.95
CA PRO A 218 15.60 -18.70 -7.04
C PRO A 218 14.80 -19.98 -6.88
N MET A 219 15.16 -21.01 -7.65
CA MET A 219 14.55 -22.33 -7.53
C MET A 219 14.71 -22.93 -6.13
N THR A 220 15.81 -22.60 -5.43
CA THR A 220 16.06 -23.01 -4.04
C THR A 220 15.01 -22.44 -3.08
N VAL A 221 14.50 -21.24 -3.33
CA VAL A 221 13.41 -20.63 -2.55
C VAL A 221 12.09 -21.29 -2.93
N LEU A 222 11.77 -21.40 -4.22
CA LEU A 222 10.54 -22.04 -4.70
C LEU A 222 10.37 -23.46 -4.16
N ALA A 223 11.44 -24.26 -4.21
CA ALA A 223 11.43 -25.66 -3.81
C ALA A 223 11.07 -25.90 -2.34
N ARG A 224 11.39 -24.95 -1.45
CA ARG A 224 11.02 -25.04 -0.02
C ARG A 224 9.51 -24.94 0.20
N HIS A 225 8.75 -24.49 -0.81
CA HIS A 225 7.33 -24.20 -0.69
C HIS A 225 6.44 -25.08 -1.58
N PHE A 226 7.01 -26.01 -2.37
CA PHE A 226 6.24 -26.84 -3.32
C PHE A 226 5.15 -27.70 -2.68
N ASP A 227 5.33 -28.11 -1.43
CA ASP A 227 4.36 -28.93 -0.70
C ASP A 227 3.46 -28.10 0.24
N SER A 228 3.55 -26.77 0.18
CA SER A 228 2.69 -25.89 0.99
C SER A 228 1.22 -26.02 0.57
N SER A 229 0.35 -26.00 1.58
CA SER A 229 -1.10 -25.92 1.47
C SER A 229 -1.66 -24.53 1.81
N ASP A 230 -0.79 -23.55 2.07
CA ASP A 230 -1.20 -22.15 2.26
C ASP A 230 -1.63 -21.57 0.91
N TYR A 231 -2.85 -21.04 0.84
CA TYR A 231 -3.41 -20.54 -0.41
C TYR A 231 -2.62 -19.38 -1.03
N LEU A 232 -2.01 -18.50 -0.22
CA LEU A 232 -1.16 -17.42 -0.72
C LEU A 232 0.12 -17.98 -1.34
N ILE A 233 0.69 -19.03 -0.74
CA ILE A 233 1.87 -19.70 -1.31
C ILE A 233 1.49 -20.41 -2.62
N GLU A 234 0.38 -21.14 -2.63
CA GLU A 234 -0.12 -21.81 -3.82
C GLU A 234 -0.39 -20.83 -4.98
N TRP A 235 -0.94 -19.65 -4.68
CA TRP A 235 -1.16 -18.61 -5.69
C TRP A 235 0.14 -18.11 -6.30
N GLY A 236 1.17 -17.88 -5.46
CA GLY A 236 2.48 -17.46 -5.93
C GLY A 236 3.11 -18.50 -6.86
N LEU A 237 3.10 -19.77 -6.45
CA LEU A 237 3.61 -20.88 -7.26
C LEU A 237 2.81 -21.06 -8.55
N ALA A 238 1.47 -20.99 -8.50
CA ALA A 238 0.62 -21.14 -9.69
C ALA A 238 0.91 -20.06 -10.75
N LEU A 239 1.26 -18.84 -10.33
CA LEU A 239 1.59 -17.73 -11.22
C LEU A 239 3.04 -17.70 -11.70
N ASN A 240 3.95 -18.44 -11.07
CA ASN A 240 5.37 -18.38 -11.42
C ASN A 240 5.70 -19.28 -12.62
N PRO A 241 6.27 -18.74 -13.71
CA PRO A 241 6.63 -19.54 -14.88
C PRO A 241 7.75 -20.57 -14.62
N MET A 242 8.50 -20.45 -13.52
CA MET A 242 9.54 -21.39 -13.12
C MET A 242 9.02 -22.56 -12.29
N THR A 243 7.74 -22.56 -11.91
CA THR A 243 7.15 -23.67 -11.16
C THR A 243 7.18 -24.96 -11.99
N PRO A 244 7.68 -26.10 -11.45
CA PRO A 244 7.73 -27.34 -12.20
C PRO A 244 6.34 -27.89 -12.57
N PRO A 245 6.18 -28.56 -13.73
CA PRO A 245 4.91 -29.15 -14.15
C PRO A 245 4.27 -30.09 -13.13
N ALA A 246 5.07 -30.86 -12.38
CA ALA A 246 4.56 -31.76 -11.34
C ALA A 246 3.86 -30.99 -10.19
N VAL A 247 4.41 -29.83 -9.82
CA VAL A 247 3.80 -28.94 -8.81
C VAL A 247 2.53 -28.31 -9.39
N MET A 248 2.54 -27.86 -10.65
CA MET A 248 1.34 -27.34 -11.31
C MET A 248 0.22 -28.39 -11.40
N GLU A 249 0.54 -29.67 -11.64
CA GLU A 249 -0.44 -30.77 -11.68
C GLU A 249 -1.04 -31.05 -10.29
N ARG A 250 -0.30 -30.80 -9.20
CA ARG A 250 -0.86 -30.79 -7.83
C ARG A 250 -1.79 -29.60 -7.65
N LEU A 251 -1.33 -28.40 -8.01
CA LEU A 251 -2.08 -27.15 -7.85
C LEU A 251 -3.38 -27.12 -8.68
N SER A 252 -3.43 -27.80 -9.83
CA SER A 252 -4.64 -27.93 -10.64
C SER A 252 -5.73 -28.75 -9.96
N LYS A 253 -5.40 -29.48 -8.89
CA LYS A 253 -6.32 -30.25 -8.04
C LYS A 253 -6.59 -29.55 -6.70
N SER A 254 -6.07 -28.34 -6.49
CA SER A 254 -6.31 -27.57 -5.26
C SER A 254 -7.80 -27.32 -5.07
N SER A 255 -8.28 -27.43 -3.84
CA SER A 255 -9.66 -27.08 -3.46
C SER A 255 -9.90 -25.57 -3.60
N ASN A 256 -8.84 -24.76 -3.53
CA ASN A 256 -8.92 -23.32 -3.72
C ASN A 256 -9.08 -22.99 -5.21
N ILE A 257 -10.24 -22.47 -5.58
CA ILE A 257 -10.55 -22.11 -6.97
C ILE A 257 -9.59 -21.07 -7.55
N TYR A 258 -9.11 -20.12 -6.73
CA TYR A 258 -8.17 -19.09 -7.19
C TYR A 258 -6.79 -19.66 -7.51
N THR A 259 -6.34 -20.69 -6.77
CA THR A 259 -5.13 -21.44 -7.13
C THR A 259 -5.25 -22.03 -8.54
N ARG A 260 -6.37 -22.69 -8.83
CA ARG A 260 -6.64 -23.27 -10.16
C ARG A 260 -6.74 -22.19 -11.24
N PHE A 261 -7.42 -21.07 -10.96
CA PHE A 261 -7.48 -19.91 -11.86
C PHE A 261 -6.11 -19.35 -12.22
N ASN A 262 -5.22 -19.22 -11.23
CA ASN A 262 -3.89 -18.65 -11.43
C ASN A 262 -3.06 -19.44 -12.45
N LEU A 263 -3.24 -20.77 -12.55
CA LEU A 263 -2.60 -21.58 -13.59
C LEU A 263 -3.03 -21.16 -15.00
N THR A 264 -4.26 -20.64 -15.19
CA THR A 264 -4.73 -20.16 -16.51
C THR A 264 -4.11 -18.84 -16.96
N TYR A 265 -3.46 -18.13 -16.02
CA TYR A 265 -2.71 -16.90 -16.28
C TYR A 265 -1.20 -17.14 -16.41
N ASN A 266 -0.72 -18.31 -15.99
CA ASN A 266 0.67 -18.66 -16.12
C ASN A 266 0.95 -19.26 -17.51
N GLU A 267 1.78 -18.54 -18.27
CA GLU A 267 2.11 -18.90 -19.64
C GLU A 267 2.91 -20.20 -19.75
N ALA A 268 3.59 -20.60 -18.67
CA ALA A 268 4.35 -21.84 -18.60
C ALA A 268 3.48 -23.07 -18.24
N THR A 269 2.20 -22.87 -17.89
CA THR A 269 1.30 -23.97 -17.57
C THR A 269 1.18 -24.92 -18.76
N PRO A 270 1.50 -26.22 -18.58
CA PRO A 270 1.39 -27.23 -19.63
C PRO A 270 -0.02 -27.29 -20.26
N PRO A 271 -0.14 -27.42 -21.59
CA PRO A 271 -1.43 -27.56 -22.26
C PRO A 271 -2.31 -28.67 -21.67
N ALA A 272 -1.73 -29.83 -21.33
CA ALA A 272 -2.45 -30.95 -20.72
C ALA A 272 -3.12 -30.59 -19.38
N ILE A 273 -2.53 -29.67 -18.60
CA ILE A 273 -3.14 -29.17 -17.36
C ILE A 273 -4.30 -28.23 -17.69
N LEU A 274 -4.13 -27.34 -18.67
CA LEU A 274 -5.19 -26.43 -19.10
C LEU A 274 -6.37 -27.19 -19.73
N GLU A 275 -6.13 -28.30 -20.45
CA GLU A 275 -7.18 -29.16 -21.00
C GLU A 275 -8.04 -29.79 -19.91
N LYS A 276 -7.41 -30.24 -18.80
CA LYS A 276 -8.14 -30.72 -17.61
C LYS A 276 -8.95 -29.59 -16.96
N LEU A 277 -8.34 -28.41 -16.78
CA LEU A 277 -9.02 -27.25 -16.20
C LEU A 277 -10.16 -26.73 -17.09
N ALA A 278 -10.09 -26.94 -18.41
CA ALA A 278 -11.17 -26.61 -19.34
C ALA A 278 -12.42 -27.51 -19.17
N GLN A 279 -12.31 -28.57 -18.36
CA GLN A 279 -13.40 -29.46 -17.97
C GLN A 279 -13.79 -29.29 -16.49
N ASP A 280 -13.24 -28.27 -15.80
CA ASP A 280 -13.59 -27.98 -14.41
C ASP A 280 -15.10 -27.64 -14.30
N PRO A 281 -15.79 -28.09 -13.23
CA PRO A 281 -17.19 -27.75 -13.02
C PRO A 281 -17.47 -26.26 -12.88
N ASP A 282 -16.47 -25.44 -12.51
CA ASP A 282 -16.61 -23.99 -12.54
C ASP A 282 -16.51 -23.45 -13.97
N GLU A 283 -17.62 -22.89 -14.47
CA GLU A 283 -17.73 -22.42 -15.85
C GLU A 283 -16.74 -21.31 -16.20
N ILE A 284 -16.42 -20.41 -15.25
CA ILE A 284 -15.52 -19.29 -15.48
C ILE A 284 -14.07 -19.82 -15.60
N LEU A 285 -13.69 -20.78 -14.75
CA LEU A 285 -12.39 -21.44 -14.80
C LEU A 285 -12.23 -22.23 -16.09
N ALA A 286 -13.22 -23.04 -16.45
CA ALA A 286 -13.22 -23.83 -17.67
C ALA A 286 -13.04 -22.94 -18.91
N ARG A 287 -13.80 -21.84 -18.98
CA ARG A 287 -13.69 -20.85 -20.06
C ARG A 287 -12.30 -20.19 -20.10
N ASN A 288 -11.76 -19.77 -18.96
CA ASN A 288 -10.45 -19.13 -18.90
C ASN A 288 -9.31 -20.09 -19.30
N ALA A 289 -9.41 -21.36 -18.91
CA ALA A 289 -8.45 -22.40 -19.30
C ALA A 289 -8.50 -22.65 -20.82
N ALA A 290 -9.70 -22.75 -21.41
CA ALA A 290 -9.86 -22.87 -22.86
C ALA A 290 -9.27 -21.66 -23.61
N GLN A 291 -9.46 -20.44 -23.09
CA GLN A 291 -8.85 -19.24 -23.65
C GLN A 291 -7.32 -19.22 -23.48
N ALA A 292 -6.78 -19.76 -22.38
CA ALA A 292 -5.34 -19.89 -22.18
C ALA A 292 -4.70 -20.82 -23.22
N LEU A 293 -5.35 -21.97 -23.49
CA LEU A 293 -4.93 -22.89 -24.56
C LEU A 293 -4.90 -22.22 -25.93
N GLN A 294 -5.96 -21.47 -26.27
CA GLN A 294 -6.03 -20.73 -27.54
C GLN A 294 -4.91 -19.68 -27.64
N ARG A 295 -4.64 -18.94 -26.56
CA ARG A 295 -3.54 -17.97 -26.51
C ARG A 295 -2.18 -18.64 -26.74
N GLN A 296 -1.90 -19.77 -26.09
CA GLN A 296 -0.67 -20.53 -26.30
C GLN A 296 -0.56 -21.04 -27.75
N ALA A 297 -1.62 -21.63 -28.29
CA ALA A 297 -1.64 -22.13 -29.67
C ALA A 297 -1.43 -21.02 -30.71
N LYS A 298 -1.99 -19.83 -30.46
CA LYS A 298 -1.79 -18.65 -31.32
C LYS A 298 -0.33 -18.20 -31.34
N ARG A 299 0.33 -18.10 -30.18
CA ARG A 299 1.74 -17.71 -30.07
C ARG A 299 2.69 -18.68 -30.78
N VAL A 300 2.43 -19.98 -30.66
CA VAL A 300 3.18 -21.02 -31.40
C VAL A 300 3.05 -20.83 -32.91
N LYS A 301 1.87 -20.46 -33.41
CA LYS A 301 1.64 -20.15 -34.83
C LYS A 301 2.32 -18.85 -35.27
N GLU A 302 2.40 -17.86 -34.39
CA GLU A 302 3.03 -16.56 -34.65
C GLU A 302 4.57 -16.59 -34.52
N GLY A 303 5.16 -17.74 -34.18
CA GLY A 303 6.60 -17.92 -34.07
C GLY A 303 7.21 -17.33 -32.78
N GLU A 304 6.38 -16.95 -31.80
CA GLU A 304 6.86 -16.56 -30.49
C GLU A 304 7.36 -17.80 -29.74
N ALA A 305 8.63 -17.77 -29.28
CA ALA A 305 9.23 -18.88 -28.55
C ALA A 305 8.39 -19.21 -27.30
N PRO A 306 8.10 -20.50 -27.03
CA PRO A 306 7.39 -20.89 -25.82
C PRO A 306 8.18 -20.43 -24.58
N ALA A 307 7.47 -20.04 -23.52
CA ALA A 307 8.10 -19.67 -22.25
C ALA A 307 9.09 -20.76 -21.84
N ARG A 308 10.37 -20.41 -21.65
CA ARG A 308 11.44 -21.37 -21.32
C ARG A 308 11.04 -22.13 -20.05
N GLN A 309 10.70 -23.40 -20.20
CA GLN A 309 10.56 -24.30 -19.06
C GLN A 309 11.97 -24.56 -18.50
N PRO A 310 12.16 -24.56 -17.17
CA PRO A 310 13.41 -25.01 -16.60
C PRO A 310 13.61 -26.49 -16.98
N THR A 311 14.64 -26.76 -17.76
CA THR A 311 15.04 -28.13 -18.13
C THR A 311 15.36 -28.90 -16.85
N SER A 312 14.66 -30.02 -16.66
CA SER A 312 14.92 -31.02 -15.62
C SER A 312 16.24 -31.75 -15.88
N THR A 313 17.37 -31.05 -15.87
CA THR A 313 18.71 -31.62 -16.05
C THR A 313 19.72 -30.82 -15.22
N ALA A 314 19.61 -30.93 -13.90
CA ALA A 314 20.71 -30.72 -12.95
C ALA A 314 20.40 -31.44 -11.63
N ALA A 315 20.05 -32.73 -11.72
CA ALA A 315 20.10 -33.68 -10.62
C ALA A 315 20.86 -34.89 -11.15
N GLY A 316 22.19 -34.83 -11.07
CA GLY A 316 23.05 -35.88 -11.63
C GLY A 316 24.46 -35.39 -11.95
N SER A 317 25.21 -34.98 -10.93
CA SER A 317 26.65 -35.28 -10.72
C SER A 317 27.11 -34.68 -9.41
#